data_AF-A0A0R0M5Y6-F1
#
_entry.id   AF-A0A0R0M5Y6-F1
#
_cell.length_a   1.000
_cell.length_b   1.000
_cell.length_c   1.000
_cell.angle_alpha   90.00
_cell.angle_beta   90.00
_cell.angle_gamma   90.00
#
_symmetry.space_group_name_H-M   'P 1'
#
loop_
_entity.id
_entity.type
_entity.pdbx_description
1 polymer ?
#
loop_
_entity_poly.entity_id
_entity_poly.type
_entity_poly.pdbx_seq_one_letter_code
_entity_poly.pdbx_strand_id
1 'polypeptide(L)'
;MASSTSSHQRTVNEANNIVEHGFKTNHRSKLRKLLLKHKTRDLHQKIPHIQHTIETVLYKTIYLKPYPVLDKLVQATKKEVQRLLEEKIIIKTKDGWSSPAFAKQKKTDQFDF
;
A
#
# COMPACT_ATOMS: atom_id res chain seq x y z
N MET A 1 23.82 22.56 54.68
CA MET A 1 24.68 21.89 53.67
C MET A 1 24.03 22.09 52.30
N ALA A 2 24.34 23.18 51.60
CA ALA A 2 23.78 23.45 50.26
C ALA A 2 24.73 22.87 49.20
N SER A 3 24.26 21.90 48.41
CA SER A 3 25.05 21.35 47.29
C SER A 3 25.07 22.34 46.14
N SER A 4 26.20 23.02 45.97
CA SER A 4 26.49 23.87 44.82
C SER A 4 26.70 23.02 43.57
N THR A 5 25.64 22.73 42.82
CA THR A 5 25.77 22.14 41.49
C THR A 5 26.48 23.14 40.58
N SER A 6 27.60 22.69 39.99
CA SER A 6 28.41 23.45 39.03
C SER A 6 27.55 24.04 37.91
N SER A 7 27.84 25.27 37.48
CA SER A 7 27.17 25.94 36.35
C SER A 7 27.16 25.07 35.08
N HIS A 8 28.22 24.26 34.91
CA HIS A 8 28.33 23.30 33.82
C HIS A 8 27.31 22.16 33.94
N GLN A 9 27.00 21.67 35.15
CA GLN A 9 26.01 20.60 35.35
C GLN A 9 24.57 21.07 35.08
N ARG A 10 24.27 22.36 35.29
CA ARG A 10 22.96 22.93 34.94
C ARG A 10 22.78 23.01 33.42
N THR A 11 23.79 23.44 32.68
CA THR A 11 23.70 23.53 31.21
C THR A 11 23.61 22.16 30.53
N VAL A 12 24.29 21.12 31.04
CA VAL A 12 24.10 19.76 30.47
C VAL A 12 22.71 19.20 30.78
N ASN A 13 22.17 19.45 31.98
CA ASN A 13 20.82 18.99 32.34
C ASN A 13 19.74 19.72 31.53
N GLU A 14 19.92 21.00 31.26
CA GLU A 14 19.01 21.80 30.43
C GLU A 14 19.10 21.38 28.95
N ALA A 15 20.31 21.13 28.44
CA ALA A 15 20.51 20.58 27.10
C ALA A 15 19.90 19.17 26.95
N ASN A 16 20.05 18.30 27.95
CA ASN A 16 19.46 16.96 27.93
C ASN A 16 17.93 17.00 27.99
N ASN A 17 17.34 17.92 28.75
CA ASN A 17 15.88 18.11 28.82
C ASN A 17 15.32 18.63 27.47
N ILE A 18 16.04 19.54 26.79
CA ILE A 18 15.70 20.01 25.44
C ILE A 18 15.83 18.90 24.40
N VAL A 19 16.83 18.02 24.51
CA VAL A 19 17.01 16.87 23.60
C VAL A 19 15.92 15.81 23.81
N GLU A 20 15.55 15.51 25.06
CA GLU A 20 14.53 14.48 25.34
C GLU A 20 13.09 14.93 25.05
N HIS A 21 12.77 16.21 25.27
CA HIS A 21 11.41 16.74 25.09
C HIS A 21 11.21 17.62 23.85
N GLY A 22 12.24 18.29 23.35
CA GLY A 22 12.16 19.21 22.19
C GLY A 22 12.12 18.53 20.83
N PHE A 23 12.71 17.33 20.71
CA PHE A 23 12.81 16.62 19.43
C PHE A 23 11.61 15.68 19.11
N LYS A 24 10.79 15.30 20.12
CA LYS A 24 9.82 14.20 19.95
C LYS A 24 8.43 14.60 19.44
N THR A 25 8.06 15.87 19.42
CA THR A 25 6.66 16.25 19.13
C THR A 25 6.50 17.01 17.82
N ASN A 26 7.32 18.03 17.57
CA ASN A 26 7.11 18.93 16.44
C ASN A 26 7.54 18.34 15.09
N HIS A 27 8.69 17.68 15.01
CA HIS A 27 9.14 17.07 13.74
C HIS A 27 8.28 15.89 13.33
N ARG A 28 7.91 15.01 14.28
CA ARG A 28 7.02 13.87 14.01
C ARG A 28 5.61 14.33 13.63
N SER A 29 5.08 15.35 14.29
CA SER A 29 3.79 15.95 13.95
C SER A 29 3.83 16.63 12.56
N LYS A 30 4.90 17.36 12.26
CA LYS A 30 5.11 18.01 10.96
C LYS A 30 5.27 16.98 9.84
N LEU A 31 6.03 15.91 10.06
CA LEU A 31 6.18 14.79 9.14
C LEU A 31 4.84 14.07 8.93
N ARG A 32 4.06 13.82 10.00
CA ARG A 32 2.73 13.20 9.90
C ARG A 32 1.75 14.10 9.15
N LYS A 33 1.78 15.42 9.37
CA LYS A 33 0.99 16.40 8.60
C LYS A 33 1.41 16.46 7.14
N LEU A 34 2.71 16.38 6.83
CA LEU A 34 3.22 16.33 5.46
C LEU A 34 2.81 15.02 4.78
N LEU A 35 2.98 13.88 5.44
CA LEU A 35 2.54 12.58 4.94
C LEU A 35 1.02 12.51 4.77
N LEU A 36 0.23 13.19 5.62
CA LEU A 36 -1.22 13.30 5.46
C LEU A 36 -1.60 14.24 4.31
N LYS A 37 -0.88 15.36 4.15
CA LYS A 37 -1.03 16.33 3.05
C LYS A 37 -0.63 15.73 1.69
N HIS A 38 0.30 14.79 1.69
CA HIS A 38 0.80 14.11 0.49
C HIS A 38 0.27 12.68 0.33
N LYS A 39 -0.49 12.14 1.29
CA LYS A 39 -1.15 10.82 1.21
C LYS A 39 -2.18 10.73 0.08
N THR A 40 -2.57 11.90 -0.42
CA THR A 40 -3.53 12.11 -1.50
C THR A 40 -2.86 12.39 -2.83
N ARG A 41 -1.54 12.13 -2.99
CA ARG A 41 -1.05 11.76 -4.32
C ARG A 41 -1.70 10.43 -4.62
N ASP A 42 -2.83 10.56 -5.30
CA ASP A 42 -3.75 9.53 -5.71
C ASP A 42 -2.91 8.40 -6.34
N LEU A 43 -2.65 7.36 -5.54
CA LEU A 43 -1.87 6.18 -5.96
C LEU A 43 -2.53 5.48 -7.17
N HIS A 44 -3.80 5.79 -7.39
CA HIS A 44 -4.63 5.30 -8.48
C HIS A 44 -4.75 6.32 -9.63
N GLN A 45 -4.02 7.43 -9.59
CA GLN A 45 -4.01 8.39 -10.69
C GLN A 45 -3.35 7.74 -11.90
N LYS A 46 -4.18 7.27 -12.82
CA LYS A 46 -3.75 6.79 -14.14
C LYS A 46 -2.87 7.88 -14.74
N ILE A 47 -1.58 7.58 -14.93
CA ILE A 47 -0.66 8.52 -15.59
C ILE A 47 -1.21 8.70 -17.00
N PRO A 48 -1.70 9.90 -17.34
CA PRO A 48 -2.29 10.11 -18.66
C PRO A 48 -1.21 9.82 -19.71
N HIS A 49 -1.61 9.15 -20.79
CA HIS A 49 -0.78 8.84 -21.96
C HIS A 49 0.27 7.73 -21.84
N ILE A 50 0.32 6.97 -20.73
CA ILE A 50 1.10 5.72 -20.70
C ILE A 50 0.18 4.54 -20.98
N GLN A 51 0.47 3.81 -22.06
CA GLN A 51 -0.22 2.58 -22.44
C GLN A 51 0.79 1.42 -22.44
N HIS A 52 0.40 0.29 -21.88
CA HIS A 52 1.18 -0.94 -21.96
C HIS A 52 0.70 -1.77 -23.15
N THR A 53 1.58 -1.99 -24.12
CA THR A 53 1.31 -2.85 -25.28
C THR A 53 1.89 -4.23 -25.02
N ILE A 54 1.07 -5.26 -25.18
CA ILE A 54 1.51 -6.66 -25.10
C ILE A 54 1.63 -7.20 -26.52
N GLU A 55 2.85 -7.48 -26.96
CA GLU A 55 3.11 -8.14 -28.25
C GLU A 55 2.76 -9.62 -28.14
N THR A 56 2.03 -10.14 -29.13
CA THR A 56 1.57 -11.53 -29.13
C THR A 56 1.80 -12.19 -30.48
N VAL A 57 1.91 -13.52 -30.48
CA VAL A 57 2.06 -14.29 -31.71
C VAL A 57 0.68 -14.48 -32.35
N LEU A 58 0.58 -14.14 -33.64
CA LEU A 58 -0.62 -14.34 -34.45
C LEU A 58 -1.11 -15.80 -34.35
N TYR A 59 -2.42 -15.97 -34.18
CA TYR A 59 -3.14 -17.26 -34.15
C TYR A 59 -2.85 -18.19 -32.96
N LYS A 60 -2.12 -17.76 -31.93
CA LYS A 60 -1.95 -18.52 -30.67
C LYS A 60 -2.83 -17.95 -29.56
N THR A 61 -4.12 -18.30 -29.59
CA THR A 61 -5.06 -17.92 -28.54
C THR A 61 -4.93 -18.85 -27.33
N ILE A 62 -4.97 -18.29 -26.11
CA ILE A 62 -4.94 -19.06 -24.87
C ILE A 62 -6.36 -19.16 -24.30
N TYR A 63 -6.87 -20.38 -24.16
CA TYR A 63 -8.16 -20.66 -23.54
C TYR A 63 -8.00 -21.74 -22.48
N LEU A 64 -7.80 -21.31 -21.25
CA LEU A 64 -7.64 -22.20 -20.10
C LEU A 64 -8.85 -22.09 -19.18
N LYS A 65 -9.29 -23.25 -18.69
CA LYS A 65 -10.36 -23.34 -17.69
C LYS A 65 -9.84 -22.89 -16.31
N PRO A 66 -10.68 -22.25 -15.47
CA PRO A 66 -10.32 -21.94 -14.09
C PRO A 66 -9.99 -23.19 -13.28
N TYR A 67 -9.08 -23.07 -12.31
CA TYR A 67 -8.78 -24.15 -11.39
C TYR A 67 -9.91 -24.37 -10.38
N PRO A 68 -10.16 -25.62 -9.95
CA PRO A 68 -11.01 -25.87 -8.81
C PRO A 68 -10.35 -25.31 -7.54
N VAL A 69 -11.10 -24.52 -6.78
CA VAL A 69 -10.64 -23.88 -5.54
C VAL A 69 -11.73 -24.00 -4.47
N LEU A 70 -11.33 -23.93 -3.20
CA LEU A 70 -12.26 -23.99 -2.07
C LEU A 70 -13.27 -22.82 -2.10
N ASP A 71 -14.51 -23.08 -1.68
CA ASP A 71 -15.60 -22.09 -1.73
C ASP A 71 -15.27 -20.77 -1.03
N LYS A 72 -14.54 -20.82 0.10
CA LYS A 72 -14.10 -19.62 0.82
C LYS A 72 -13.25 -18.71 -0.08
N LEU A 73 -12.36 -19.30 -0.89
CA LEU A 73 -11.52 -18.56 -1.83
C LEU A 73 -12.36 -18.01 -2.99
N VAL A 74 -13.33 -18.78 -3.49
CA VAL A 74 -14.26 -18.30 -4.53
C VAL A 74 -14.98 -17.03 -4.09
N GLN A 75 -15.48 -17.00 -2.85
CA GLN A 75 -16.19 -15.83 -2.32
C GLN A 75 -15.25 -14.63 -2.15
N ALA A 76 -14.04 -14.85 -1.66
CA ALA A 76 -13.03 -13.80 -1.55
C ALA A 76 -12.66 -13.22 -2.91
N THR A 77 -12.43 -14.08 -3.92
CA THR A 77 -12.16 -13.66 -5.29
C THR A 77 -13.32 -12.88 -5.90
N LYS A 78 -14.57 -13.31 -5.70
CA LYS A 78 -15.74 -12.58 -6.19
C LYS A 78 -15.82 -11.16 -5.62
N LYS A 79 -15.56 -11.01 -4.32
CA LYS A 79 -15.54 -9.70 -3.65
C LYS A 79 -14.47 -8.78 -4.24
N GLU A 80 -13.28 -9.32 -4.51
CA GLU A 80 -12.21 -8.51 -5.10
C GLU A 80 -12.50 -8.14 -6.55
N VAL A 81 -12.97 -9.08 -7.36
CA VAL A 81 -13.37 -8.80 -8.75
C VAL A 81 -14.43 -7.71 -8.80
N GLN A 82 -15.39 -7.71 -7.87
CA GLN A 82 -16.39 -6.65 -7.75
C GLN A 82 -15.76 -5.29 -7.45
N ARG A 83 -14.82 -5.22 -6.49
CA ARG A 83 -14.06 -3.99 -6.18
C ARG A 83 -13.30 -3.47 -7.39
N LEU A 84 -12.60 -4.34 -8.11
CA LEU A 84 -11.82 -3.98 -9.30
C LEU A 84 -12.69 -3.49 -10.46
N LEU A 85 -13.91 -4.02 -10.60
CA LEU A 85 -14.91 -3.54 -11.56
C LEU A 85 -15.42 -2.14 -11.19
N GLU A 86 -15.71 -1.90 -9.91
CA GLU A 86 -16.17 -0.60 -9.40
C GLU A 86 -15.11 0.50 -9.58
N GLU A 87 -13.84 0.16 -9.34
CA GLU A 87 -12.69 1.04 -9.56
C GLU A 87 -12.30 1.18 -11.05
N LYS A 88 -13.00 0.48 -11.95
CA LYS A 88 -12.74 0.49 -13.41
C LYS A 88 -11.31 0.07 -13.77
N ILE A 89 -10.69 -0.78 -12.95
CA ILE A 89 -9.36 -1.38 -13.20
C ILE A 89 -9.49 -2.51 -14.22
N ILE A 90 -10.57 -3.30 -14.12
CA ILE A 90 -10.90 -4.38 -15.06
C ILE A 90 -12.26 -4.14 -15.72
N ILE A 91 -12.49 -4.77 -16.87
CA ILE A 91 -13.75 -4.74 -17.60
C ILE A 91 -14.21 -6.16 -17.93
N LYS A 92 -15.53 -6.36 -18.10
CA LYS A 92 -16.07 -7.62 -18.60
C LYS A 92 -15.92 -7.67 -20.12
N THR A 93 -15.43 -8.80 -20.63
CA THR A 93 -15.29 -9.07 -22.06
C THR A 93 -15.97 -10.40 -22.39
N LYS A 94 -16.54 -10.51 -23.59
CA LYS A 94 -17.07 -11.78 -24.13
C LYS A 94 -16.05 -12.46 -25.04
N ASP A 95 -15.23 -11.65 -25.70
CA ASP A 95 -14.24 -12.08 -26.67
C ASP A 95 -12.85 -11.73 -26.11
N GLY A 96 -12.01 -12.74 -25.90
CA GLY A 96 -10.68 -12.56 -25.33
C GLY A 96 -9.99 -13.89 -25.05
N TRP A 97 -8.76 -13.82 -24.57
CA TRP A 97 -8.01 -14.99 -24.09
C TRP A 97 -8.27 -15.18 -22.59
N SER A 98 -8.26 -16.42 -22.13
CA SER A 98 -8.49 -16.75 -20.73
C SER A 98 -7.27 -17.46 -20.12
N SER A 99 -6.83 -16.94 -18.98
CA SER A 99 -5.87 -17.60 -18.10
C SER A 99 -6.52 -17.83 -16.73
N PRO A 100 -6.21 -18.94 -16.05
CA PRO A 100 -6.79 -19.23 -14.75
C PRO A 100 -6.11 -18.37 -13.68
N ALA A 101 -6.92 -17.70 -12.86
CA ALA A 101 -6.44 -16.97 -11.69
C ALA A 101 -6.38 -17.89 -10.46
N PHE A 102 -5.44 -17.64 -9.55
CA PHE A 102 -5.31 -18.36 -8.28
C PHE A 102 -5.28 -17.36 -7.11
N ALA A 103 -6.12 -17.60 -6.10
CA ALA A 103 -6.10 -16.79 -4.89
C ALA A 103 -4.92 -17.22 -4.00
N LYS A 104 -4.10 -16.27 -3.55
CA LYS A 104 -2.99 -16.53 -2.63
C LYS A 104 -3.27 -15.88 -1.28
N GLN A 105 -3.33 -16.68 -0.22
CA GLN A 105 -3.36 -16.16 1.16
C GLN A 105 -1.97 -15.61 1.50
N LYS A 106 -1.85 -14.32 1.84
CA LYS A 106 -0.60 -13.81 2.43
C LYS A 106 -0.52 -14.23 3.89
N LYS A 107 0.71 -14.23 4.42
CA LYS A 107 1.06 -14.59 5.81
C LYS A 107 0.37 -13.73 6.89
N THR A 108 -0.33 -12.66 6.50
CA THR A 108 -0.93 -11.66 7.40
C THR A 108 -2.47 -11.75 7.45
N ASP A 109 -3.06 -12.89 7.10
CA ASP A 109 -4.52 -13.08 6.93
C ASP A 109 -5.20 -12.14 5.92
N GLN A 110 -4.41 -11.46 5.08
CA GLN A 110 -4.91 -10.69 3.94
C GLN A 110 -4.68 -11.46 2.64
N PHE A 111 -5.71 -11.53 1.80
CA PHE A 111 -5.60 -12.06 0.45
C PHE A 111 -5.21 -10.91 -0.49
N ASP A 112 -4.16 -11.12 -1.29
CA ASP A 112 -3.91 -10.30 -2.48
C ASP A 112 -4.21 -11.16 -3.69
N PHE A 113 -4.84 -10.55 -4.68
CA PHE A 113 -5.23 -11.15 -5.94
C PHE A 113 -4.37 -10.56 -7.07
#